data_AF-A0A3D2FZN2-F1
#
_entry.id   AF-A0A3D2FZN2-F1
#
_cell.length_a   1.000
_cell.length_b   1.000
_cell.length_c   1.000
_cell.angle_alpha   90.00
_cell.angle_beta   90.00
_cell.angle_gamma   90.00
#
_symmetry.space_group_name_H-M   'P 1'
#
loop_
_entity.id
_entity.type
_entity.pdbx_description
1 polymer ?
#
loop_
_entity_poly.entity_id
_entity_poly.type
_entity_poly.pdbx_seq_one_letter_code
_entity_poly.pdbx_strand_id
1 'polypeptide(L)' 'MLHGKGTGAKADPKFHNISIAEEKEVILIVSKTEEKSEIMRSILKKAGPDTPAKAIAFSLPTSEVAGFGFFDS' A
#
# COMPACT_ATOMS: atom_id res chain seq x y z
N MET A 1 9.25 7.08 3.93
CA MET A 1 8.75 5.73 4.25
C MET A 1 7.65 5.91 5.29
N LEU A 2 6.42 5.53 4.95
CA LEU A 2 5.31 5.55 5.89
C LEU A 2 5.14 4.13 6.42
N HIS A 3 5.59 3.91 7.65
CA HIS A 3 5.44 2.63 8.32
C HIS A 3 4.01 2.50 8.84
N GLY A 4 3.37 1.39 8.51
CA GLY A 4 2.08 0.96 9.02
C GLY A 4 2.24 -0.27 9.93
N LYS A 5 1.26 -0.46 10.83
CA LYS A 5 1.15 -1.68 11.63
C LYS A 5 -0.05 -2.49 11.13
N GLY A 6 0.17 -3.74 10.74
CA GLY A 6 -0.92 -4.65 10.38
C GLY A 6 -1.72 -5.07 11.61
N THR A 7 -3.05 -4.97 11.57
CA THR A 7 -3.95 -5.39 12.67
C THR A 7 -4.95 -6.47 12.25
N GLY A 8 -4.87 -6.96 11.00
CA GLY A 8 -5.83 -7.90 10.42
C GLY A 8 -5.63 -9.36 10.80
N ALA A 9 -4.53 -9.72 11.47
CA ALA A 9 -4.28 -11.07 11.94
C ALA A 9 -5.06 -11.35 13.24
N LYS A 10 -5.76 -12.50 13.31
CA LYS A 10 -6.39 -12.96 14.55
C LYS A 10 -5.29 -13.28 15.57
N ALA A 11 -5.16 -12.40 16.58
CA ALA A 11 -4.18 -12.41 17.66
C ALA A 11 -2.73 -12.24 17.19
N ASP A 12 -2.05 -11.21 17.71
CA ASP A 12 -0.60 -11.06 17.59
C ASP A 12 0.05 -12.36 18.10
N PRO A 13 0.81 -13.11 17.26
CA PRO A 13 1.51 -14.29 17.72
C PRO A 13 2.50 -13.85 18.81
N LYS A 14 2.20 -14.22 20.05
CA LYS A 14 3.09 -14.00 21.18
C LYS A 14 4.16 -15.07 21.16
N PHE A 15 5.40 -14.68 20.91
CA PHE A 15 6.56 -15.54 21.17
C PHE A 15 7.17 -15.09 22.50
N HIS A 16 7.11 -15.93 23.53
CA HIS A 16 7.62 -15.63 24.89
C HIS A 16 7.16 -14.28 25.49
N ASN A 17 5.85 -13.99 25.52
CA ASN A 17 5.26 -12.74 26.03
C ASN A 17 5.68 -11.44 25.30
N ILE A 18 6.41 -11.53 24.18
CA ILE A 18 6.75 -10.38 23.32
C ILE A 18 5.76 -10.36 22.15
N SER A 19 5.15 -9.19 21.91
CA SER A 19 4.24 -8.97 20.79
C SER A 19 5.06 -8.83 19.50
N ILE A 20 4.92 -9.75 18.55
CA ILE A 20 5.51 -9.61 17.22
C ILE A 20 4.49 -8.85 16.37
N ALA A 21 4.66 -7.53 16.28
CA ALA A 21 3.85 -6.71 15.38
C ALA A 21 4.28 -6.94 13.94
N GLU A 22 3.34 -7.28 13.06
CA GLU A 22 3.62 -7.37 11.63
C GLU A 22 3.74 -5.95 11.06
N GLU A 23 4.99 -5.49 10.85
CA GLU A 23 5.26 -4.23 10.17
C GLU A 23 4.81 -4.29 8.71
N LYS A 24 4.20 -3.21 8.24
CA LYS A 24 3.73 -3.05 6.86
C LYS A 24 4.22 -1.73 6.32
N GLU A 25 4.57 -1.69 5.04
CA GLU A 25 4.86 -0.43 4.34
C GLU A 25 3.60 0.11 3.67
N VAL A 26 3.41 1.43 3.72
CA VAL A 26 2.35 2.12 2.98
C VAL A 26 2.98 2.83 1.78
N ILE A 27 2.55 2.42 0.58
CA ILE A 27 2.98 3.04 -0.69
C ILE A 27 1.79 3.84 -1.25
N LEU A 28 2.02 5.13 -1.48
CA LEU A 28 1.05 6.03 -2.10
C LEU A 28 1.46 6.28 -3.54
N ILE A 29 0.55 6.01 -4.47
CA ILE A 29 0.75 6.19 -5.90
C ILE A 29 -0.29 7.18 -6.40
N VAL A 30 0.16 8.25 -7.04
CA VAL A 30 -0.70 9.17 -7.78
C VAL A 30 -0.54 8.85 -9.26
N SER A 31 -1.65 8.51 -9.93
CA SER A 31 -1.67 8.15 -11.35
C SER A 31 -2.86 8.79 -12.04
N LYS A 32 -2.86 8.77 -13.38
CA LYS A 32 -4.04 9.15 -14.15
C LYS A 32 -5.15 8.11 -13.99
N THR A 33 -6.39 8.52 -14.26
CA THR A 33 -7.59 7.67 -14.08
C THR A 33 -7.56 6.43 -14.96
N GLU A 34 -7.08 6.59 -16.20
CA GLU A 34 -6.97 5.54 -17.20
C GLU A 34 -5.96 4.44 -16.81
N GLU A 35 -4.91 4.78 -16.06
CA GLU A 35 -3.85 3.85 -15.64
C GLU A 35 -4.21 3.07 -14.36
N LYS A 36 -5.14 3.61 -13.54
CA LYS A 36 -5.52 3.08 -12.22
C LYS A 36 -5.75 1.57 -12.24
N SER A 37 -6.54 1.08 -13.19
CA SER A 37 -6.95 -0.32 -13.27
C SER A 37 -5.77 -1.25 -13.55
N GLU A 38 -4.83 -0.84 -14.41
CA GLU A 38 -3.66 -1.64 -14.76
C GLU A 38 -2.65 -1.69 -13.62
N ILE A 39 -2.42 -0.54 -12.95
CA ILE A 39 -1.57 -0.46 -11.76
C ILE A 39 -2.10 -1.40 -10.67
N MET A 40 -3.39 -1.31 -10.34
CA MET A 40 -4.02 -2.15 -9.32
C MET A 40 -3.93 -3.64 -9.67
N ARG A 41 -4.20 -4.02 -10.93
CA ARG A 41 -4.08 -5.41 -11.40
C ARG A 41 -2.64 -5.93 -11.29
N SER A 42 -1.66 -5.10 -11.63
CA SER A 42 -0.24 -5.46 -11.55
C SER A 42 0.21 -5.68 -10.11
N ILE A 43 -0.23 -4.84 -9.18
CA ILE A 43 0.02 -5.00 -7.74
C ILE A 43 -0.60 -6.32 -7.26
N LEU A 44 -1.87 -6.57 -7.55
CA LEU A 44 -2.55 -7.80 -7.12
C LEU A 44 -1.88 -9.06 -7.68
N LYS A 45 -1.44 -9.03 -8.95
CA LYS A 45 -0.77 -10.18 -9.58
C LYS A 45 0.60 -10.49 -8.95
N LYS A 46 1.36 -9.47 -8.57
CA LYS A 46 2.75 -9.63 -8.09
C LYS A 46 2.88 -9.67 -6.58
N ALA A 47 1.98 -9.01 -5.87
CA ALA A 47 2.07 -8.76 -4.43
C ALA A 47 0.72 -8.90 -3.71
N GLY A 48 -0.34 -9.38 -4.37
CA GLY A 48 -1.68 -9.48 -3.78
C GLY A 48 -1.79 -10.44 -2.58
N PRO A 49 -3.02 -10.66 -2.08
CA PRO A 49 -3.28 -11.43 -0.86
C PRO A 49 -2.72 -12.86 -0.87
N ASP A 50 -2.64 -13.48 -2.05
CA ASP A 50 -2.15 -14.86 -2.22
C ASP A 50 -0.62 -14.95 -2.32
N THR A 51 0.09 -13.81 -2.25
CA THR A 51 1.55 -13.74 -2.29
C THR A 51 2.14 -13.59 -0.88
N PRO A 52 3.45 -13.83 -0.68
CA PRO A 52 4.09 -13.57 0.62
C PRO A 52 3.92 -12.14 1.13
N ALA A 53 3.80 -11.14 0.25
CA ALA A 53 3.60 -9.75 0.63
C ALA A 53 2.21 -9.48 1.22
N LYS A 54 1.21 -10.26 0.79
CA LYS A 54 -0.20 -10.13 1.19
C LYS A 54 -0.71 -8.68 1.08
N ALA A 55 -0.31 -7.97 0.02
CA ALA A 55 -0.66 -6.58 -0.16
C ALA A 55 -2.15 -6.43 -0.44
N ILE A 56 -2.70 -5.33 0.07
CA ILE A 56 -4.05 -4.89 -0.22
C ILE A 56 -3.93 -3.54 -0.92
N ALA A 57 -4.60 -3.39 -2.04
CA ALA A 57 -4.57 -2.18 -2.84
C ALA A 57 -5.95 -1.50 -2.79
N PHE A 58 -5.95 -0.19 -2.55
CA PHE A 58 -7.15 0.65 -2.55
C PHE A 58 -6.92 1.83 -3.48
N SER A 59 -8.01 2.30 -4.12
CA SER A 59 -7.98 3.53 -4.90
C SER A 59 -8.90 4.56 -4.26
N LEU A 60 -8.42 5.80 -4.14
CA LEU A 60 -9.20 6.95 -3.69
C LEU A 60 -9.26 7.97 -4.84
N PRO A 61 -10.42 8.59 -5.10
CA PRO A 61 -10.50 9.68 -6.07
C PRO A 61 -9.76 10.91 -5.50
N THR A 62 -9.00 11.58 -6.36
CA THR A 62 -8.31 12.83 -6.05
C THR A 62 -8.77 13.91 -7.02
N SER A 63 -9.19 15.06 -6.51
CA SER A 63 -9.66 16.18 -7.35
C SER A 63 -8.52 16.96 -7.98
N GLU A 64 -7.44 17.18 -7.23
CA GLU A 64 -6.32 18.02 -7.62
C GLU A 64 -5.00 17.46 -7.07
N VAL A 65 -3.91 17.67 -7.82
CA VAL A 65 -2.55 17.28 -7.43
C VAL A 65 -1.65 18.48 -7.63
N ALA A 66 -0.88 18.83 -6.60
CA ALA A 66 0.18 19.82 -6.68
C ALA A 66 1.54 19.13 -6.44
N GLY A 67 2.53 19.48 -7.25
CA GLY A 67 3.91 19.00 -7.11
C GLY A 67 4.89 20.16 -7.03
N PHE A 68 5.96 19.98 -6.26
CA PHE A 68 7.07 20.91 -6.25
C PHE A 68 8.05 20.53 -7.38
N GLY A 69 8.35 21.45 -8.29
CA GLY A 69 9.31 21.23 -9.38
C GLY A 69 8.77 21.36 -10.81
N PHE A 70 7.50 21.76 -11.00
CA PHE A 70 7.02 22.23 -12.29
C PHE A 70 7.53 23.65 -12.51
N PHE A 71 8.72 23.78 -13.11
CA PHE A 71 9.06 25.01 -13.83
C PHE A 71 8.44 24.87 -15.21
N ASP A 72 7.45 25.71 -15.51
CA ASP A 72 6.95 25.87 -16.88
C ASP A 72 8.17 26.12 -17.79
N SER A 73 8.34 25.24 -18.78
CA SER A 73 9.30 25.40 -19.87
C SER A 73 8.60 26.04 -21.06
#